data_AF-A0A427B2A7-F1
#
_entry.id   AF-A0A427B2A7-F1
#
_cell.length_a   1.000
_cell.length_b   1.000
_cell.length_c   1.000
_cell.angle_alpha   90.00
_cell.angle_beta   90.00
_cell.angle_gamma   90.00
#
_symmetry.space_group_name_H-M   'P 1'
#
loop_
_entity.id
_entity.type
_entity.pdbx_description
1 polymer ?
#
loop_
_entity_poly.entity_id
_entity_poly.type
_entity_poly.pdbx_seq_one_letter_code
_entity_poly.pdbx_strand_id
1 'polypeptide(L)'
;MAAKSEKEASGIRQLLEKKSGILRQKMMGKRVNFACRSVISPDPYLAVNEIGIPPYFALRLTYPELGVQQRMIYSCVCSTYNADFDGDEMNVHLPQDEISRAEAINIVNANKQYIVPTSGHPIRGLIQVNMTQISSLLGQQELEGKRVPRMVSGKTLPCFPPWDISSRAGGFISDRFLTGLRPQEYYFHCMAGRDGYILTFVLHNQNVVLQRFSDQIADTSLAKSNVYIRELPCSLRDKATDFVLKNQKSSPHQINKKDFMKLMKLKYLSSLAEPGEAVGVVAAQSVGEPSTQMT
;
A
#
# COMPACT_ATOMS: atom_id res chain seq x y z
N MET A 1 40.64 -38.05 13.57
CA MET A 1 39.37 -38.59 13.05
C MET A 1 38.34 -37.46 13.08
N ALA A 2 38.02 -36.87 11.93
CA ALA A 2 36.97 -35.86 11.82
C ALA A 2 35.61 -36.58 11.79
N ALA A 3 34.71 -36.23 12.71
CA ALA A 3 33.36 -36.75 12.74
C ALA A 3 32.62 -36.30 11.47
N LYS A 4 32.26 -37.25 10.60
CA LYS A 4 31.29 -37.01 9.52
C LYS A 4 29.96 -36.68 10.18
N SER A 5 29.49 -35.43 10.06
CA SER A 5 28.12 -35.08 10.41
C SER A 5 27.17 -35.86 9.50
N GLU A 6 26.44 -36.83 10.05
CA GLU A 6 25.33 -37.48 9.35
C GLU A 6 24.27 -36.43 9.04
N LYS A 7 24.15 -36.02 7.77
CA LYS A 7 22.96 -35.32 7.31
C LYS A 7 21.84 -36.36 7.26
N GLU A 8 20.93 -36.33 8.23
CA GLU A 8 19.71 -37.12 8.19
C GLU A 8 19.04 -36.96 6.82
N ALA A 9 18.78 -38.07 6.14
CA ALA A 9 18.05 -38.07 4.88
C ALA A 9 16.63 -37.53 5.12
N SER A 10 16.31 -36.37 4.53
CA SER A 10 14.99 -35.76 4.72
C SER A 10 13.90 -36.63 4.12
N GLY A 11 12.92 -37.03 4.93
CA GLY A 11 11.77 -37.83 4.47
C GLY A 11 10.93 -37.12 3.40
N ILE A 12 10.21 -37.89 2.58
CA ILE A 12 9.39 -37.38 1.47
C ILE A 12 8.36 -36.34 1.94
N ARG A 13 7.73 -36.59 3.11
CA ARG A 13 6.80 -35.64 3.72
C ARG A 13 7.45 -34.30 4.05
N GLN A 14 8.66 -34.31 4.59
CA GLN A 14 9.41 -33.10 4.88
C GLN A 14 9.79 -32.34 3.61
N LEU A 15 9.98 -33.06 2.50
CA LEU A 15 10.33 -32.49 1.21
C LEU A 15 9.11 -31.82 0.52
N LEU A 16 7.88 -32.22 0.87
CA LEU A 16 6.64 -31.65 0.35
C LEU A 16 6.09 -30.52 1.22
N GLU A 17 6.02 -30.71 2.54
CA GLU A 17 5.27 -29.82 3.46
C GLU A 17 6.05 -28.60 3.96
N LYS A 18 7.38 -28.59 3.85
CA LYS A 18 8.20 -27.46 4.31
C LYS A 18 7.90 -26.18 3.52
N LYS A 19 8.21 -25.01 4.10
CA LYS A 19 8.17 -23.71 3.38
C LYS A 19 9.06 -23.72 2.12
N SER A 20 10.17 -24.46 2.18
CA SER A 20 11.08 -24.77 1.05
C SER A 20 10.73 -26.08 0.32
N GLY A 21 9.51 -26.58 0.52
CA GLY A 21 9.03 -27.81 -0.09
C GLY A 21 8.71 -27.64 -1.57
N ILE A 22 8.57 -28.75 -2.29
CA ILE A 22 8.32 -28.74 -3.74
C ILE A 22 7.07 -27.93 -4.11
N LEU A 23 5.96 -28.10 -3.40
CA LEU A 23 4.69 -27.47 -3.77
C LEU A 23 4.79 -25.94 -3.72
N ARG A 24 5.28 -25.38 -2.62
CA ARG A 24 5.37 -23.92 -2.45
C ARG A 24 6.50 -23.29 -3.27
N GLN A 25 7.68 -23.93 -3.32
CA GLN A 25 8.89 -23.33 -3.89
C GLN A 25 9.17 -23.69 -5.36
N LYS A 26 8.57 -24.77 -5.89
CA LYS A 26 8.78 -25.19 -7.28
C LYS A 26 7.51 -25.21 -8.13
N MET A 27 6.32 -25.33 -7.53
CA MET A 27 5.06 -25.26 -8.28
C MET A 27 4.41 -23.87 -8.19
N MET A 28 4.11 -23.38 -6.98
CA MET A 28 3.41 -22.10 -6.78
C MET A 28 4.30 -20.89 -7.08
N GLY A 29 5.51 -20.84 -6.52
CA GLY A 29 6.52 -19.83 -6.84
C GLY A 29 7.61 -20.45 -7.70
N LYS A 30 7.98 -19.80 -8.81
CA LYS A 30 9.08 -20.26 -9.69
C LYS A 30 10.02 -19.10 -9.97
N ARG A 31 11.30 -19.43 -10.18
CA ARG A 31 12.23 -18.47 -10.80
C ARG A 31 11.91 -18.40 -12.29
N VAL A 32 11.82 -17.19 -12.80
CA VAL A 32 11.40 -16.92 -14.18
C VAL A 32 12.58 -16.38 -14.99
N ASN A 33 12.54 -16.65 -16.29
CA ASN A 33 13.43 -16.01 -17.26
C ASN A 33 12.88 -14.62 -17.62
N PHE A 34 13.67 -13.81 -18.35
CA PHE A 34 13.27 -12.48 -18.83
C PHE A 34 12.79 -11.54 -17.72
N ALA A 35 13.51 -11.53 -16.60
CA ALA A 35 13.29 -10.61 -15.51
C ALA A 35 14.62 -9.99 -15.07
N CYS A 36 14.58 -8.75 -14.60
CA CYS A 36 15.71 -8.09 -13.96
C CYS A 36 15.29 -7.48 -12.62
N ARG A 37 16.29 -7.10 -11.82
CA ARG A 37 16.10 -6.43 -10.55
C ARG A 37 17.12 -5.31 -10.45
N SER A 38 16.70 -4.17 -9.91
CA SER A 38 17.59 -3.05 -9.64
C SER A 38 17.07 -2.21 -8.49
N VAL A 39 17.99 -1.42 -7.91
CA VAL A 39 17.64 -0.38 -6.94
C VAL A 39 16.90 0.73 -7.68
N ILE A 40 15.79 1.20 -7.11
CA ILE A 40 15.00 2.27 -7.72
C ILE A 40 15.56 3.64 -7.37
N SER A 41 15.29 4.62 -8.23
CA SER A 41 15.67 6.01 -8.01
C SER A 41 14.52 6.92 -8.46
N PRO A 42 14.27 8.04 -7.76
CA PRO A 42 13.21 8.97 -8.13
C PRO A 42 13.59 9.72 -9.41
N ASP A 43 12.65 9.88 -10.34
CA ASP A 43 12.81 10.67 -11.56
C ASP A 43 11.53 11.48 -11.82
N PRO A 44 11.57 12.83 -11.76
CA PRO A 44 10.42 13.68 -12.00
C PRO A 44 10.14 13.94 -13.49
N TYR A 45 11.05 13.58 -14.40
CA TYR A 45 10.89 13.83 -15.83
C TYR A 45 10.13 12.72 -16.56
N LEU A 46 10.04 11.54 -15.95
CA LEU A 46 9.25 10.43 -16.48
C LEU A 46 7.76 10.63 -16.23
N ALA A 47 6.94 10.17 -17.17
CA ALA A 47 5.51 10.16 -16.93
C ALA A 47 5.16 9.18 -15.79
N VAL A 48 4.05 9.45 -15.12
CA VAL A 48 3.59 8.68 -13.96
C VAL A 48 3.19 7.24 -14.32
N ASN A 49 3.22 6.88 -15.61
CA ASN A 49 2.98 5.54 -16.18
C ASN A 49 4.23 4.93 -16.87
N GLU A 50 5.40 5.59 -16.85
CA GLU A 50 6.67 5.19 -17.48
C GLU A 50 7.89 4.92 -16.55
N ILE A 51 8.70 3.88 -16.84
CA ILE A 51 9.92 3.53 -16.07
C ILE A 51 11.19 3.78 -16.85
N GLY A 52 12.20 4.32 -16.18
CA GLY A 52 13.55 4.36 -16.71
C GLY A 52 14.16 2.96 -16.70
N ILE A 53 14.45 2.41 -17.88
CA ILE A 53 15.22 1.15 -18.01
C ILE A 53 16.67 1.50 -18.36
N PRO A 54 17.64 1.13 -17.50
CA PRO A 54 19.06 1.27 -17.83
C PRO A 54 19.42 0.57 -19.15
N PRO A 55 20.31 1.16 -19.97
CA PRO A 55 20.67 0.59 -21.28
C PRO A 55 21.26 -0.82 -21.16
N TYR A 56 21.92 -1.12 -20.04
CA TYR A 56 22.43 -2.45 -19.72
C TYR A 56 21.35 -3.55 -19.71
N PHE A 57 20.15 -3.25 -19.17
CA PHE A 57 19.04 -4.20 -19.20
C PHE A 57 18.37 -4.26 -20.56
N ALA A 58 18.21 -3.11 -21.23
CA ALA A 58 17.61 -3.03 -22.55
C ALA A 58 18.37 -3.85 -23.61
N LEU A 59 19.69 -3.99 -23.47
CA LEU A 59 20.52 -4.80 -24.38
C LEU A 59 20.42 -6.32 -24.13
N ARG A 60 19.90 -6.75 -22.98
CA ARG A 60 19.86 -8.17 -22.59
C ARG A 60 18.45 -8.75 -22.59
N LEU A 61 17.46 -7.94 -22.28
CA LEU A 61 16.06 -8.34 -22.32
C LEU A 61 15.60 -8.30 -23.78
N THR A 62 15.44 -9.48 -24.37
CA THR A 62 14.93 -9.64 -25.73
C THR A 62 13.45 -10.01 -25.69
N TYR A 63 12.71 -9.57 -26.71
CA TYR A 63 11.32 -9.97 -26.97
C TYR A 63 11.27 -10.60 -28.37
N PRO A 64 10.65 -11.77 -28.54
CA PRO A 64 10.56 -12.45 -29.84
C PRO A 64 9.50 -11.77 -30.70
N GLU A 65 9.91 -10.79 -31.49
CA GLU A 65 9.00 -10.10 -32.40
C GLU A 65 8.97 -10.74 -33.78
N LEU A 66 7.78 -10.81 -34.35
CA LEU A 66 7.58 -10.89 -35.79
C LEU A 66 7.72 -9.47 -36.38
N GLY A 67 8.92 -8.91 -36.35
CA GLY A 67 9.34 -7.85 -37.28
C GLY A 67 9.21 -6.36 -36.92
N VAL A 68 8.95 -5.91 -35.68
CA VAL A 68 9.02 -4.46 -35.33
C VAL A 68 9.38 -4.22 -33.85
N GLN A 69 10.59 -3.72 -33.57
CA GLN A 69 11.10 -3.38 -32.23
C GLN A 69 10.23 -2.32 -31.54
N GLN A 70 9.50 -2.71 -30.50
CA GLN A 70 8.85 -1.79 -29.59
C GLN A 70 9.46 -1.83 -28.18
N ARG A 71 9.94 -0.67 -27.74
CA ARG A 71 10.39 -0.43 -26.37
C ARG A 71 9.17 -0.36 -25.45
N MET A 72 9.11 -1.23 -24.46
CA MET A 72 8.10 -1.17 -23.38
C MET A 72 8.70 -0.58 -22.11
N ILE A 73 7.93 0.32 -21.51
CA ILE A 73 8.31 1.28 -20.47
C ILE A 73 7.12 1.32 -19.48
N TYR A 74 7.32 1.09 -18.17
CA TYR A 74 6.22 0.93 -17.18
C TYR A 74 6.51 1.55 -15.78
N SER A 75 6.11 2.79 -15.46
CA SER A 75 6.59 3.53 -14.24
C SER A 75 6.40 2.83 -12.91
N CYS A 76 7.25 3.23 -11.97
CA CYS A 76 6.92 3.22 -10.55
C CYS A 76 6.28 4.54 -10.10
N VAL A 77 5.17 4.44 -9.36
CA VAL A 77 4.63 5.53 -8.55
C VAL A 77 4.86 5.16 -7.10
N CYS A 78 5.61 5.99 -6.38
CA CYS A 78 6.15 5.65 -5.06
C CYS A 78 5.08 5.18 -4.05
N SER A 79 3.91 5.83 -4.05
CA SER A 79 2.84 5.53 -3.08
C SER A 79 2.15 4.18 -3.29
N THR A 80 2.01 3.72 -4.54
CA THR A 80 1.34 2.43 -4.82
C THR A 80 2.21 1.24 -4.47
N TYR A 81 3.53 1.40 -4.54
CA TYR A 81 4.49 0.35 -4.22
C TYR A 81 4.97 0.37 -2.77
N ASN A 82 4.51 1.36 -1.99
CA ASN A 82 5.02 1.63 -0.64
C ASN A 82 6.55 1.71 -0.61
N ALA A 83 7.12 2.35 -1.63
CA ALA A 83 8.55 2.55 -1.77
C ALA A 83 8.99 3.84 -1.05
N ASP A 84 10.23 3.90 -0.59
CA ASP A 84 10.81 5.09 0.07
C ASP A 84 12.12 5.59 -0.57
N PHE A 85 12.64 4.87 -1.58
CA PHE A 85 13.87 5.17 -2.31
C PHE A 85 15.15 5.18 -1.46
N ASP A 86 15.21 4.43 -0.35
CA ASP A 86 16.40 4.34 0.51
C ASP A 86 17.38 3.20 0.14
N GLY A 87 17.10 2.46 -0.93
CA GLY A 87 17.80 1.24 -1.30
C GLY A 87 16.88 0.13 -1.79
N ASP A 88 15.57 0.37 -1.81
CA ASP A 88 14.55 -0.52 -2.34
C ASP A 88 14.90 -1.11 -3.71
N GLU A 89 14.71 -2.43 -3.83
CA GLU A 89 14.88 -3.15 -5.09
C GLU A 89 13.53 -3.53 -5.68
N MET A 90 13.29 -3.17 -6.94
CA MET A 90 12.12 -3.62 -7.69
C MET A 90 12.50 -4.65 -8.75
N ASN A 91 11.64 -5.66 -8.91
CA ASN A 91 11.72 -6.60 -10.02
C ASN A 91 10.99 -6.03 -11.24
N VAL A 92 11.60 -6.17 -12.41
CA VAL A 92 10.97 -5.91 -13.70
C VAL A 92 10.82 -7.23 -14.44
N HIS A 93 9.59 -7.52 -14.87
CA HIS A 93 9.27 -8.72 -15.65
C HIS A 93 8.88 -8.30 -17.06
N LEU A 94 9.45 -8.97 -18.07
CA LEU A 94 9.12 -8.72 -19.48
C LEU A 94 8.25 -9.87 -20.01
N PRO A 95 6.93 -9.66 -20.20
CA PRO A 95 6.06 -10.63 -20.85
C PRO A 95 6.56 -10.96 -22.25
N GLN A 96 6.52 -12.24 -22.64
CA GLN A 96 7.04 -12.72 -23.94
C GLN A 96 5.94 -12.97 -24.97
N ASP A 97 4.68 -12.99 -24.54
CA ASP A 97 3.52 -13.22 -25.40
C ASP A 97 2.69 -11.95 -25.58
N GLU A 98 2.08 -11.80 -26.76
CA GLU A 98 1.18 -10.67 -27.06
C GLU A 98 -0.06 -10.63 -26.16
N ILE A 99 -0.54 -11.80 -25.73
CA ILE A 99 -1.69 -11.90 -24.82
C ILE A 99 -1.35 -11.27 -23.47
N SER A 100 -0.24 -11.69 -22.87
CA SER A 100 0.23 -11.14 -21.59
C SER A 100 0.58 -9.66 -21.69
N ARG A 101 1.05 -9.21 -22.86
CA ARG A 101 1.31 -7.80 -23.16
C ARG A 101 0.02 -6.97 -23.19
N ALA A 102 -1.02 -7.49 -23.84
CA ALA A 102 -2.34 -6.86 -23.86
C ALA A 102 -2.95 -6.78 -22.45
N GLU A 103 -2.79 -7.81 -21.62
CA GLU A 103 -3.21 -7.81 -20.22
C GLU A 103 -2.43 -6.77 -19.40
N ALA A 104 -1.11 -6.69 -19.57
CA ALA A 104 -0.29 -5.72 -18.86
C ALA A 104 -0.70 -4.27 -19.18
N ILE A 105 -1.03 -3.97 -20.44
CA ILE A 105 -1.40 -2.62 -20.89
C ILE A 105 -2.83 -2.24 -20.50
N ASN A 106 -3.77 -3.19 -20.58
CA ASN A 106 -5.20 -2.88 -20.43
C ASN A 106 -5.75 -3.18 -19.03
N ILE A 107 -5.16 -4.13 -18.29
CA ILE A 107 -5.64 -4.59 -16.98
C ILE A 107 -4.71 -4.13 -15.86
N VAL A 108 -3.41 -4.45 -15.96
CA VAL A 108 -2.43 -4.24 -14.86
C VAL A 108 -1.80 -2.85 -14.87
N ASN A 109 -2.04 -2.07 -15.93
CA ASN A 109 -1.45 -0.75 -16.11
C ASN A 109 -1.75 0.17 -14.91
N ALA A 110 -0.72 0.89 -14.46
CA ALA A 110 -0.79 1.84 -13.35
C ALA A 110 -1.93 2.87 -13.51
N ASN A 111 -2.27 3.26 -14.74
CA ASN A 111 -3.37 4.20 -15.00
C ASN A 111 -4.76 3.64 -14.70
N LYS A 112 -4.92 2.30 -14.72
CA LYS A 112 -6.14 1.62 -14.32
C LYS A 112 -6.22 1.43 -12.80
N GLN A 113 -5.09 1.51 -12.10
CA GLN A 113 -4.96 1.32 -10.66
C GLN A 113 -4.88 2.67 -9.90
N TYR A 114 -5.78 3.60 -10.21
CA TYR A 114 -5.81 4.91 -9.54
C TYR A 114 -6.45 4.85 -8.13
N ILE A 115 -7.41 3.94 -7.94
CA ILE A 115 -8.28 3.85 -6.78
C ILE A 115 -7.98 2.57 -5.99
N VAL A 116 -7.95 2.63 -4.65
CA VAL A 116 -7.88 1.43 -3.79
C VAL A 116 -9.21 0.66 -3.87
N PRO A 117 -9.20 -0.66 -4.12
CA PRO A 117 -10.44 -1.45 -4.06
C PRO A 117 -11.06 -1.53 -2.65
N THR A 118 -10.26 -1.35 -1.59
CA THR A 118 -10.70 -1.41 -0.20
C THR A 118 -11.68 -0.31 0.18
N SER A 119 -11.44 0.92 -0.27
CA SER A 119 -12.18 2.10 0.20
C SER A 119 -12.61 3.07 -0.89
N GLY A 120 -12.18 2.87 -2.14
CA GLY A 120 -12.50 3.78 -3.23
C GLY A 120 -11.71 5.10 -3.22
N HIS A 121 -10.70 5.25 -2.36
CA HIS A 121 -9.87 6.44 -2.28
C HIS A 121 -8.73 6.42 -3.32
N PRO A 122 -8.29 7.59 -3.83
CA PRO A 122 -7.15 7.65 -4.73
C PRO A 122 -5.83 7.39 -3.98
N ILE A 123 -4.97 6.52 -4.54
CA ILE A 123 -3.64 6.21 -3.98
C ILE A 123 -2.56 7.10 -4.55
N ARG A 124 -2.73 7.50 -5.81
CA ARG A 124 -1.75 8.27 -6.57
C ARG A 124 -1.95 9.75 -6.29
N GLY A 125 -0.93 10.39 -5.75
CA GLY A 125 -0.95 11.80 -5.40
C GLY A 125 0.46 12.35 -5.24
N LEU A 126 0.57 13.67 -5.17
CA LEU A 126 1.83 14.32 -4.83
C LEU A 126 2.11 14.14 -3.34
N ILE A 127 3.37 13.84 -3.03
CA ILE A 127 3.82 13.60 -1.65
C ILE A 127 3.74 14.92 -0.86
N GLN A 128 3.08 14.89 0.29
CA GLN A 128 3.02 16.02 1.22
C GLN A 128 4.17 15.92 2.22
N VAL A 129 4.85 17.05 2.47
CA VAL A 129 5.91 17.16 3.49
C VAL A 129 5.39 17.83 4.74
N ASN A 130 5.89 17.43 5.91
CA ASN A 130 5.43 17.91 7.22
C ASN A 130 5.97 19.32 7.55
N MET A 131 5.42 20.34 6.87
CA MET A 131 5.90 21.72 6.94
C MET A 131 5.74 22.35 8.33
N THR A 132 4.76 21.93 9.13
CA THR A 132 4.44 22.53 10.43
C THR A 132 5.52 22.26 11.48
N GLN A 133 6.06 21.04 11.55
CA GLN A 133 7.15 20.71 12.47
C GLN A 133 8.48 21.35 12.08
N ILE A 134 8.70 21.54 10.77
CA ILE A 134 9.90 22.20 10.25
C ILE A 134 9.87 23.71 10.57
N SER A 135 8.74 24.37 10.34
CA SER A 135 8.63 25.83 10.36
C SER A 135 8.09 26.42 11.67
N SER A 136 7.27 25.69 12.42
CA SER A 136 6.51 26.22 13.56
C SER A 136 6.96 25.65 14.90
N LEU A 137 6.63 24.38 15.20
CA LEU A 137 6.97 23.71 16.48
C LEU A 137 6.84 22.19 16.37
N LEU A 138 7.59 21.43 17.16
CA LEU A 138 7.49 19.96 17.24
C LEU A 138 6.26 19.49 18.03
N GLY A 139 5.92 20.17 19.13
CA GLY A 139 4.76 19.86 19.96
C GLY A 139 5.05 18.88 21.10
N GLN A 140 3.99 18.28 21.64
CA GLN A 140 4.07 17.37 22.78
C GLN A 140 4.70 16.04 22.36
N GLN A 141 5.76 15.61 23.06
CA GLN A 141 6.29 14.26 22.93
C GLN A 141 5.50 13.31 23.84
N GLU A 142 4.96 12.25 23.24
CA GLU A 142 4.23 11.18 23.93
C GLU A 142 5.03 9.89 23.82
N LEU A 143 5.05 9.12 24.91
CA LEU A 143 5.73 7.83 25.04
C LEU A 143 4.68 6.83 25.54
N GLU A 144 4.40 5.77 24.78
CA GLU A 144 3.36 4.78 25.10
C GLU A 144 1.99 5.40 25.48
N GLY A 145 1.60 6.52 24.84
CA GLY A 145 0.36 7.26 25.14
C GLY A 145 0.37 8.05 26.46
N LYS A 146 1.53 8.19 27.11
CA LYS A 146 1.75 9.01 28.31
C LYS A 146 2.73 10.14 28.01
N ARG A 147 2.77 11.13 28.91
CA ARG A 147 3.84 12.14 28.90
C ARG A 147 5.17 11.52 29.34
N VAL A 148 6.25 12.28 29.15
CA VAL A 148 7.61 11.90 29.55
C VAL A 148 7.63 11.30 30.98
N PRO A 149 8.24 10.13 31.18
CA PRO A 149 8.26 9.46 32.47
C PRO A 149 9.10 10.24 33.49
N ARG A 150 8.67 10.19 34.75
CA ARG A 150 9.42 10.76 35.88
C ARG A 150 10.21 9.67 36.58
N MET A 151 11.40 10.01 37.03
CA MET A 151 12.22 9.17 37.91
C MET A 151 11.57 9.06 39.30
N VAL A 152 12.01 8.09 40.11
CA VAL A 152 11.57 7.94 41.52
C VAL A 152 11.78 9.22 42.34
N SER A 153 12.76 10.04 41.96
CA SER A 153 13.03 11.37 42.53
C SER A 153 12.02 12.47 42.14
N GLY A 154 11.01 12.17 41.30
CA GLY A 154 10.01 13.12 40.80
C GLY A 154 10.50 14.01 39.64
N LYS A 155 11.74 13.84 39.17
CA LYS A 155 12.36 14.60 38.07
C LYS A 155 12.16 13.91 36.73
N THR A 156 11.93 14.67 35.66
CA THR A 156 11.95 14.15 34.28
C THR A 156 13.36 14.10 33.71
N LEU A 157 14.16 15.14 33.94
CA LEU A 157 15.61 15.16 33.69
C LEU A 157 16.35 15.73 34.89
N PRO A 158 17.66 15.41 35.05
CA PRO A 158 18.49 15.95 36.13
C PRO A 158 18.51 17.49 36.18
N CYS A 159 18.34 18.15 35.03
CA CYS A 159 18.31 19.60 34.90
C CYS A 159 17.00 20.25 35.37
N PHE A 160 15.93 19.48 35.54
CA PHE A 160 14.66 19.99 36.06
C PHE A 160 14.56 19.76 37.58
N PRO A 161 13.90 20.67 38.31
CA PRO A 161 13.61 20.45 39.72
C PRO A 161 12.61 19.29 39.91
N PRO A 162 12.62 18.63 41.09
CA PRO A 162 11.60 17.63 41.40
C PRO A 162 10.21 18.22 41.26
N TRP A 163 9.29 17.49 40.61
CA TRP A 163 7.89 17.91 40.45
C TRP A 163 7.68 19.22 39.68
N ASP A 164 8.56 19.53 38.74
CA ASP A 164 8.36 20.68 37.86
C ASP A 164 7.04 20.57 37.06
N ILE A 165 6.23 21.61 37.13
CA ILE A 165 4.93 21.78 36.45
C ILE A 165 5.07 22.47 35.09
N SER A 166 6.27 22.90 34.70
CA SER A 166 6.51 23.51 33.40
C SER A 166 6.14 22.56 32.25
N SER A 167 5.54 23.10 31.19
CA SER A 167 5.18 22.33 30.00
C SER A 167 6.42 21.68 29.35
N ARG A 168 7.57 22.35 29.42
CA ARG A 168 8.86 21.83 28.95
C ARG A 168 9.32 20.61 29.75
N ALA A 169 9.24 20.65 31.08
CA ALA A 169 9.58 19.49 31.91
C ALA A 169 8.66 18.29 31.63
N GLY A 170 7.41 18.56 31.20
CA GLY A 170 6.43 17.58 30.76
C GLY A 170 6.55 17.11 29.30
N GLY A 171 7.63 17.47 28.58
CA GLY A 171 7.91 16.99 27.23
C GLY A 171 7.29 17.79 26.08
N PHE A 172 6.80 19.01 26.32
CA PHE A 172 6.33 19.90 25.25
C PHE A 172 7.48 20.69 24.63
N ILE A 173 7.69 20.53 23.33
CA ILE A 173 8.76 21.19 22.57
C ILE A 173 8.16 22.35 21.77
N SER A 174 8.44 23.58 22.21
CA SER A 174 8.04 24.81 21.49
C SER A 174 8.93 25.14 20.31
N ASP A 175 10.13 24.56 20.27
CA ASP A 175 11.14 24.84 19.26
C ASP A 175 10.87 24.01 17.99
N ARG A 176 11.55 24.36 16.90
CA ARG A 176 11.34 23.85 15.54
C ARG A 176 12.63 23.36 14.92
N PHE A 177 12.55 22.47 13.93
CA PHE A 177 13.75 21.93 13.30
C PHE A 177 14.61 23.00 12.64
N LEU A 178 14.01 24.03 12.04
CA LEU A 178 14.76 25.09 11.35
C LEU A 178 15.71 25.86 12.29
N THR A 179 15.33 26.07 13.55
CA THR A 179 16.15 26.84 14.53
C THR A 179 17.01 25.94 15.42
N GLY A 180 16.85 24.62 15.31
CA GLY A 180 17.45 23.65 16.21
C GLY A 180 16.70 23.51 17.54
N LEU A 181 17.04 22.44 18.28
CA LEU A 181 16.43 22.07 19.56
C LEU A 181 17.41 22.27 20.71
N ARG A 182 16.90 22.62 21.89
CA ARG A 182 17.70 22.64 23.12
C ARG A 182 18.06 21.21 23.58
N PRO A 183 19.16 21.03 24.33
CA PRO A 183 19.58 19.70 24.79
C PRO A 183 18.52 18.92 25.58
N GLN A 184 17.73 19.60 26.42
CA GLN A 184 16.67 18.93 27.20
C GLN A 184 15.57 18.37 26.28
N GLU A 185 15.18 19.15 25.27
CA GLU A 185 14.10 18.82 24.33
C GLU A 185 14.56 17.80 23.29
N TYR A 186 15.82 17.91 22.85
CA TYR A 186 16.47 16.93 21.99
C TYR A 186 16.45 15.54 22.64
N TYR A 187 16.73 15.45 23.94
CA TYR A 187 16.69 14.17 24.65
C TYR A 187 15.28 13.56 24.68
N PHE A 188 14.24 14.36 24.95
CA PHE A 188 12.85 13.88 24.88
C PHE A 188 12.43 13.47 23.47
N HIS A 189 12.90 14.20 22.45
CA HIS A 189 12.65 13.83 21.06
C HIS A 189 13.30 12.49 20.69
N CYS A 190 14.54 12.25 21.14
CA CYS A 190 15.21 10.96 20.96
C CYS A 190 14.48 9.80 21.66
N MET A 191 13.88 10.05 22.83
CA MET A 191 13.04 9.06 23.51
C MET A 191 11.83 8.69 22.65
N ALA A 192 11.11 9.69 22.12
CA ALA A 192 9.92 9.48 21.29
C ALA A 192 10.27 8.75 19.98
N GLY A 193 11.39 9.14 19.34
CA GLY A 193 11.88 8.43 18.16
C GLY A 193 12.20 6.97 18.44
N ARG A 194 12.87 6.67 19.58
CA ARG A 194 13.20 5.29 19.97
C ARG A 194 11.98 4.44 20.27
N ASP A 195 10.95 5.00 20.90
CA ASP A 195 9.70 4.30 21.21
C ASP A 195 9.03 3.77 19.93
N GLY A 196 8.97 4.62 18.89
CA GLY A 196 8.51 4.21 17.55
C GLY A 196 9.29 3.03 16.98
N TYR A 197 10.62 3.03 17.08
CA TYR A 197 11.44 1.90 16.60
C TYR A 197 11.20 0.60 17.38
N ILE A 198 11.07 0.69 18.71
CA ILE A 198 10.83 -0.50 19.55
C ILE A 198 9.52 -1.18 19.16
N LEU A 199 8.46 -0.40 18.93
CA LEU A 199 7.19 -0.90 18.40
C LEU A 199 7.42 -1.65 17.09
N THR A 200 8.08 -1.04 16.10
CA THR A 200 8.34 -1.69 14.80
C THR A 200 9.05 -3.04 14.94
N PHE A 201 10.05 -3.16 15.83
CA PHE A 201 10.77 -4.42 16.05
C PHE A 201 9.89 -5.53 16.65
N VAL A 202 9.00 -5.19 17.60
CA VAL A 202 8.09 -6.16 18.23
C VAL A 202 7.00 -6.59 17.24
N LEU A 203 6.54 -5.67 16.41
CA LEU A 203 5.43 -5.85 15.48
C LEU A 203 5.79 -6.65 14.22
N HIS A 204 7.08 -6.69 13.84
CA HIS A 204 7.58 -7.53 12.74
C HIS A 204 7.29 -9.04 12.93
N ASN A 205 6.88 -9.48 14.13
CA ASN A 205 6.65 -10.89 14.46
C ASN A 205 5.20 -11.41 14.28
N GLN A 206 4.24 -10.59 13.84
CA GLN A 206 2.81 -11.02 13.81
C GLN A 206 2.22 -11.39 12.42
N ASN A 207 3.00 -11.26 11.35
CA ASN A 207 2.52 -11.61 9.99
C ASN A 207 2.36 -13.11 9.72
N VAL A 208 2.69 -13.99 10.67
CA VAL A 208 2.52 -15.44 10.54
C VAL A 208 1.11 -15.91 10.93
N VAL A 209 0.35 -15.10 11.68
CA VAL A 209 -0.95 -15.53 12.24
C VAL A 209 -2.12 -15.25 11.29
N LEU A 210 -2.07 -14.18 10.47
CA LEU A 210 -3.14 -13.86 9.52
C LEU A 210 -3.11 -14.72 8.24
N GLN A 211 -1.95 -15.27 7.88
CA GLN A 211 -1.81 -16.14 6.71
C GLN A 211 -2.44 -17.53 6.90
N ARG A 212 -2.90 -17.87 8.12
CA ARG A 212 -3.57 -19.16 8.40
C ARG A 212 -5.10 -19.10 8.37
N PHE A 213 -5.70 -17.90 8.34
CA PHE A 213 -7.16 -17.75 8.30
C PHE A 213 -7.71 -17.59 6.88
N SER A 214 -6.88 -17.29 5.87
CA SER A 214 -7.32 -17.21 4.46
C SER A 214 -7.60 -18.58 3.83
N ASP A 215 -6.96 -19.64 4.33
CA ASP A 215 -7.06 -20.99 3.73
C ASP A 215 -8.38 -21.72 4.12
N GLN A 216 -9.22 -21.12 4.98
CA GLN A 216 -10.51 -21.68 5.39
C GLN A 216 -11.74 -21.03 4.72
N ILE A 217 -11.56 -20.05 3.83
CA ILE A 217 -12.68 -19.37 3.13
C ILE A 217 -12.83 -19.85 1.68
N ALA A 218 -12.02 -20.82 1.25
CA ALA A 218 -12.25 -21.54 0.02
C ALA A 218 -13.16 -22.74 0.31
N ASP A 219 -14.48 -22.49 0.43
CA ASP A 219 -15.56 -23.43 0.05
C ASP A 219 -16.92 -22.89 0.50
N THR A 220 -17.48 -21.92 -0.24
CA THR A 220 -18.94 -21.77 -0.33
C THR A 220 -19.33 -21.12 -1.66
N SER A 221 -19.56 -22.01 -2.63
CA SER A 221 -20.61 -21.93 -3.65
C SER A 221 -21.07 -20.55 -4.17
N LEU A 222 -20.80 -20.38 -5.47
CA LEU A 222 -21.66 -19.73 -6.48
C LEU A 222 -21.43 -18.24 -6.73
N ALA A 223 -20.30 -17.99 -7.41
CA ALA A 223 -20.29 -17.18 -8.62
C ALA A 223 -21.36 -17.68 -9.63
N LYS A 224 -22.63 -17.35 -9.39
CA LYS A 224 -23.64 -17.24 -10.44
C LYS A 224 -23.86 -15.76 -10.65
N SER A 225 -23.20 -15.23 -11.67
CA SER A 225 -23.48 -13.91 -12.23
C SER A 225 -24.98 -13.79 -12.49
N ASN A 226 -25.68 -12.98 -11.70
CA ASN A 226 -27.03 -12.59 -12.06
C ASN A 226 -26.93 -11.65 -13.27
N VAL A 227 -27.24 -12.17 -14.45
CA VAL A 227 -27.30 -11.47 -15.74
C VAL A 227 -28.41 -10.39 -15.77
N TYR A 228 -29.13 -10.16 -14.65
CA TYR A 228 -30.43 -9.47 -14.62
C TYR A 228 -30.49 -8.15 -13.84
N ILE A 229 -29.38 -7.49 -13.51
CA ILE A 229 -29.45 -6.13 -12.95
C ILE A 229 -29.59 -5.12 -14.10
N ARG A 230 -30.80 -5.01 -14.68
CA ARG A 230 -31.14 -4.05 -15.75
C ARG A 230 -31.76 -2.76 -15.23
N GLU A 231 -32.04 -2.69 -13.93
CA GLU A 231 -32.75 -1.58 -13.31
C GLU A 231 -31.97 -0.97 -12.14
N LEU A 232 -32.19 0.34 -11.94
CA LEU A 232 -31.70 1.06 -10.78
C LEU A 232 -32.38 0.50 -9.52
N PRO A 233 -31.62 0.09 -8.49
CA PRO A 233 -32.16 -0.30 -7.20
C PRO A 233 -33.05 0.79 -6.62
N CYS A 234 -34.15 0.40 -5.95
CA CYS A 234 -35.11 1.35 -5.38
C CYS A 234 -34.43 2.34 -4.42
N SER A 235 -33.50 1.87 -3.59
CA SER A 235 -32.75 2.71 -2.64
C SER A 235 -31.94 3.83 -3.29
N LEU A 236 -31.39 3.60 -4.49
CA LEU A 236 -30.61 4.60 -5.22
C LEU A 236 -31.52 5.57 -5.98
N ARG A 237 -32.69 5.09 -6.43
CA ARG A 237 -33.74 5.90 -7.04
C ARG A 237 -34.28 6.93 -6.06
N ASP A 238 -34.55 6.53 -4.82
CA ASP A 238 -35.09 7.39 -3.78
C ASP A 238 -34.08 8.50 -3.40
N LYS A 239 -32.80 8.15 -3.23
CA LYS A 239 -31.71 9.12 -3.02
C LYS A 239 -31.56 10.10 -4.19
N ALA A 240 -31.70 9.62 -5.43
CA ALA A 240 -31.63 10.47 -6.61
C ALA A 240 -32.81 11.44 -6.68
N THR A 241 -34.02 11.00 -6.31
CA THR A 241 -35.18 11.90 -6.23
C THR A 241 -35.04 12.93 -5.12
N ASP A 242 -34.49 12.56 -3.97
CA ASP A 242 -34.20 13.47 -2.86
C ASP A 242 -33.16 14.52 -3.25
N PHE A 243 -32.12 14.13 -3.99
CA PHE A 243 -31.11 15.06 -4.51
C PHE A 243 -31.71 16.07 -5.48
N VAL A 244 -32.57 15.61 -6.39
CA VAL A 244 -33.27 16.50 -7.34
C VAL A 244 -34.19 17.48 -6.60
N LEU A 245 -34.91 17.02 -5.56
CA LEU A 245 -35.79 17.88 -4.76
C LEU A 245 -35.00 18.95 -3.98
N LYS A 246 -33.84 18.58 -3.41
CA LYS A 246 -32.98 19.51 -2.65
C LYS A 246 -32.31 20.57 -3.53
N ASN A 247 -31.97 20.24 -4.78
CA ASN A 247 -31.20 21.12 -5.69
C ASN A 247 -32.06 21.87 -6.73
N GLN A 248 -33.37 22.02 -6.51
CA GLN A 248 -34.25 22.75 -7.43
C GLN A 248 -33.98 24.26 -7.54
N LYS A 249 -33.10 24.82 -6.71
CA LYS A 249 -32.73 26.24 -6.76
C LYS A 249 -31.30 26.38 -7.28
N SER A 250 -31.13 27.30 -8.23
CA SER A 250 -29.86 27.86 -8.76
C SER A 250 -28.98 27.00 -9.69
N SER A 251 -29.26 27.04 -11.00
CA SER A 251 -28.23 27.19 -12.06
C SER A 251 -28.87 27.40 -13.45
N PRO A 252 -28.19 28.10 -14.38
CA PRO A 252 -28.73 28.46 -15.70
C PRO A 252 -28.77 27.30 -16.72
N HIS A 253 -28.13 26.16 -16.44
CA HIS A 253 -28.11 24.97 -17.32
C HIS A 253 -28.90 23.82 -16.67
N GLN A 254 -30.23 23.95 -16.67
CA GLN A 254 -31.10 23.01 -15.97
C GLN A 254 -31.29 21.72 -16.79
N ILE A 255 -30.68 20.62 -16.35
CA ILE A 255 -30.89 19.29 -16.94
C ILE A 255 -32.29 18.80 -16.59
N ASN A 256 -33.03 18.30 -17.58
CA ASN A 256 -34.38 17.77 -17.39
C ASN A 256 -34.36 16.56 -16.42
N LYS A 257 -35.30 16.51 -15.46
CA LYS A 257 -35.37 15.44 -14.44
C LYS A 257 -35.38 14.04 -15.06
N LYS A 258 -36.05 13.88 -16.21
CA LYS A 258 -36.09 12.60 -16.95
C LYS A 258 -34.72 12.21 -17.47
N ASP A 259 -33.94 13.15 -17.97
CA ASP A 259 -32.62 12.88 -18.56
C ASP A 259 -31.56 12.69 -17.48
N PHE A 260 -31.69 13.38 -16.34
CA PHE A 260 -30.88 13.09 -15.15
C PHE A 260 -31.09 11.65 -14.66
N MET A 261 -32.34 11.18 -14.56
CA MET A 261 -32.62 9.80 -14.15
C MET A 261 -32.09 8.76 -15.15
N LYS A 262 -32.15 9.06 -16.46
CA LYS A 262 -31.51 8.21 -17.49
C LYS A 262 -29.99 8.18 -17.33
N LEU A 263 -29.37 9.33 -17.08
CA LEU A 263 -27.92 9.42 -16.88
C LEU A 263 -27.47 8.65 -15.63
N MET A 264 -28.21 8.76 -14.53
CA MET A 264 -27.96 7.98 -13.32
C MET A 264 -28.08 6.48 -13.58
N LYS A 265 -29.06 6.06 -14.39
CA LYS A 265 -29.20 4.66 -14.80
C LYS A 265 -28.01 4.18 -15.61
N LEU A 266 -27.58 4.98 -16.59
CA LEU A 266 -26.42 4.66 -17.43
C LEU A 266 -25.14 4.58 -16.60
N LYS A 267 -24.91 5.56 -15.71
CA LYS A 267 -23.75 5.58 -14.82
C LYS A 267 -23.72 4.36 -13.90
N TYR A 268 -24.86 4.00 -13.31
CA TYR A 268 -24.96 2.80 -12.47
C TYR A 268 -24.59 1.53 -13.25
N LEU A 269 -25.14 1.35 -14.45
CA LEU A 269 -24.84 0.20 -15.30
C LEU A 269 -23.36 0.13 -15.70
N SER A 270 -22.72 1.27 -15.98
CA SER A 270 -21.29 1.34 -16.29
C SER A 270 -20.37 1.14 -15.08
N SER A 271 -20.90 1.14 -13.86
CA SER A 271 -20.13 1.01 -12.61
C SER A 271 -20.29 -0.36 -11.95
N LEU A 272 -20.95 -1.30 -12.62
CA LEU A 272 -21.05 -2.68 -12.16
C LEU A 272 -19.71 -3.40 -12.36
N ALA A 273 -19.39 -4.29 -11.42
CA ALA A 273 -18.24 -5.18 -11.53
C ALA A 273 -18.36 -6.09 -12.77
N GLU A 274 -17.24 -6.30 -13.45
CA GLU A 274 -17.21 -7.12 -14.66
C GLU A 274 -17.31 -8.61 -14.32
N PRO A 275 -18.03 -9.42 -15.12
CA PRO A 275 -18.10 -10.85 -14.90
C PRO A 275 -16.70 -11.48 -15.08
N GLY A 276 -16.25 -12.24 -14.08
CA GLY A 276 -14.91 -12.85 -14.07
C GLY A 276 -13.88 -12.11 -13.22
N GLU A 277 -14.25 -10.96 -12.64
CA GLU A 277 -13.39 -10.24 -11.69
C GLU A 277 -13.09 -11.10 -10.44
N ALA A 278 -11.82 -11.14 -10.03
CA ALA A 278 -11.34 -11.95 -8.92
C ALA A 278 -11.67 -11.34 -7.54
N VAL A 279 -12.95 -11.06 -7.29
CA VAL A 279 -13.44 -10.35 -6.10
C VAL A 279 -13.03 -11.00 -4.78
N GLY A 280 -12.88 -12.34 -4.75
CA GLY A 280 -12.42 -13.06 -3.56
C GLY A 280 -10.97 -12.72 -3.17
N VAL A 281 -10.08 -12.62 -4.17
CA VAL A 281 -8.67 -12.24 -3.94
C VAL A 281 -8.60 -10.77 -3.52
N VAL A 282 -9.37 -9.90 -4.19
CA VAL A 282 -9.45 -8.46 -3.87
C VAL A 282 -9.97 -8.24 -2.45
N ALA A 283 -10.99 -8.99 -2.02
CA ALA A 283 -11.50 -8.94 -0.66
C ALA A 283 -10.46 -9.40 0.37
N ALA A 284 -9.77 -10.51 0.11
CA ALA A 284 -8.71 -11.00 0.98
C ALA A 284 -7.56 -9.98 1.12
N GLN A 285 -7.14 -9.35 0.02
CA GLN A 285 -6.11 -8.31 0.03
C GLN A 285 -6.59 -7.03 0.74
N SER A 286 -7.85 -6.65 0.56
CA SER A 286 -8.43 -5.46 1.19
C SER A 286 -8.52 -5.56 2.71
N VAL A 287 -8.51 -6.77 3.25
CA VAL A 287 -8.41 -7.01 4.70
C VAL A 287 -6.95 -7.19 5.11
N GLY A 288 -6.18 -7.95 4.33
CA GLY A 288 -4.80 -8.32 4.65
C GLY A 288 -3.81 -7.17 4.58
N GLU A 289 -3.86 -6.31 3.56
CA GLU A 289 -2.89 -5.21 3.42
C GLU A 289 -3.04 -4.14 4.51
N PRO A 290 -4.24 -3.59 4.79
CA PRO A 290 -4.40 -2.61 5.87
C PRO A 290 -4.11 -3.17 7.26
N SER A 291 -4.24 -4.49 7.44
CA SER A 291 -3.87 -5.12 8.72
C SER A 291 -2.39 -4.97 9.05
N THR A 292 -1.52 -4.78 8.06
CA THR A 292 -0.09 -4.49 8.27
C THR A 292 0.15 -3.08 8.85
N GLN A 293 -0.83 -2.17 8.73
CA GLN A 293 -0.76 -0.81 9.27
C GLN A 293 -1.38 -0.69 10.67
N MET A 294 -2.12 -1.72 11.12
CA MET A 294 -2.75 -1.76 12.47
C MET A 294 -1.82 -2.34 13.54
N THR A 295 -0.58 -2.67 13.18
CA THR A 295 0.47 -3.05 14.11
C THR A 295 1.19 -1.80 14.56
#